data_AF-A0A954SWM6-F1
#
_entry.id   AF-A0A954SWM6-F1
#
_cell.length_a   1.000
_cell.length_b   1.000
_cell.length_c   1.000
_cell.angle_alpha   90.00
_cell.angle_beta   90.00
_cell.angle_gamma   90.00
#
_symmetry.space_group_name_H-M   'P 1'
#
loop_
_entity.id
_entity.type
_entity.pdbx_description
1 polymer ?
#
loop_
_entity_poly.entity_id
_entity_poly.type
_entity_poly.pdbx_seq_one_letter_code
_entity_poly.pdbx_strand_id
1 'polypeptide(L)'
;MIGKLLGGATHLVMYLATATVLSQGIIVGSLWSTGRLNPTNLMQIRALLQGSDVTDLVPDDDAPEQNAGPAEPSLVEIEQARAVTMFNLQKRGEEINSLYVDVRREQHEVAQRTKSLTTRSDHFNELLLSTREQASARGVVDVRTTLENLEPSQAKDQIMLMIKDGRENEVVGMLRKMAVDIRAGILAEFVGQETEVADILERMARGTPEADLVDETLGPRVVMMLGELENDGPQATKIRRFLDELFPQTAAVGTGSTP
;
A
#
# COMPACT_ATOMS: atom_id res chain seq x y z
N MET A 1 35.99 32.45 -17.73
CA MET A 1 35.98 31.27 -18.64
C MET A 1 36.53 29.99 -17.99
N ILE A 2 37.47 30.08 -17.03
CA ILE A 2 38.02 28.92 -16.28
C ILE A 2 36.97 28.09 -15.51
N GLY A 3 35.92 28.71 -14.95
CA GLY A 3 34.90 27.96 -14.18
C GLY A 3 34.07 26.96 -15.00
N LYS A 4 33.87 27.21 -16.30
CA LYS A 4 33.13 26.29 -17.19
C LYS A 4 33.96 25.07 -17.60
N LEU A 5 35.29 25.22 -17.66
CA LEU A 5 36.21 24.10 -17.93
C LEU A 5 36.34 23.15 -16.73
N LEU A 6 36.33 23.69 -15.51
CA LEU A 6 36.42 22.88 -14.29
C LEU A 6 35.14 22.05 -14.02
N GLY A 7 33.97 22.61 -14.32
CA GLY A 7 32.70 21.86 -14.27
C GLY A 7 32.67 20.71 -15.29
N GLY A 8 33.16 20.94 -16.51
CA GLY A 8 33.24 19.91 -17.56
C GLY A 8 34.17 18.74 -17.19
N ALA A 9 35.34 19.03 -16.60
CA ALA A 9 36.28 18.00 -16.17
C ALA A 9 35.69 17.08 -15.08
N THR A 10 34.93 17.65 -14.15
CA THR A 10 34.32 16.89 -13.05
C THR A 10 33.27 15.89 -13.56
N HIS A 11 32.45 16.29 -14.53
CA HIS A 11 31.47 15.39 -15.15
C HIS A 11 32.13 14.25 -15.94
N LEU A 12 33.25 14.52 -16.62
CA LEU A 12 34.02 13.49 -17.33
C LEU A 12 34.54 12.41 -16.40
N VAL A 13 35.08 12.79 -15.23
CA VAL A 13 35.56 11.83 -14.23
C VAL A 13 34.41 11.00 -13.66
N MET A 14 33.25 11.62 -13.40
CA MET A 14 32.06 10.90 -12.92
C MET A 14 31.53 9.88 -13.93
N TYR A 15 31.45 10.27 -15.21
CA TYR A 15 31.02 9.35 -16.27
C TYR A 15 32.01 8.22 -16.47
N LEU A 16 33.32 8.52 -16.44
CA LEU A 16 34.36 7.50 -16.53
C LEU A 16 34.23 6.50 -15.38
N ALA A 17 34.12 6.98 -14.13
CA ALA A 17 33.99 6.12 -12.96
C ALA A 17 32.72 5.24 -13.02
N THR A 18 31.58 5.82 -13.41
CA THR A 18 30.32 5.10 -13.54
C THR A 18 30.40 4.02 -14.62
N ALA A 19 31.03 4.32 -15.76
CA ALA A 19 31.26 3.35 -16.84
C ALA A 19 32.15 2.18 -16.39
N THR A 20 33.20 2.44 -15.60
CA THR A 20 34.09 1.38 -15.10
C THR A 20 33.35 0.43 -14.15
N VAL A 21 32.53 0.97 -13.24
CA VAL A 21 31.73 0.15 -12.31
C VAL A 21 30.69 -0.69 -13.07
N LEU A 22 30.03 -0.11 -14.07
CA LEU A 22 29.08 -0.83 -14.91
C LEU A 22 29.75 -1.97 -15.69
N SER A 23 30.92 -1.71 -16.26
CA SER A 23 31.72 -2.71 -16.98
C SER A 23 32.10 -3.88 -16.08
N GLN A 24 32.58 -3.61 -14.85
CA GLN A 24 32.89 -4.66 -13.86
C GLN A 24 31.66 -5.48 -13.49
N GLY A 25 30.51 -4.84 -13.30
CA GLY A 25 29.25 -5.53 -13.00
C GLY A 25 28.81 -6.47 -14.12
N ILE A 26 28.94 -6.04 -15.39
CA ILE A 26 28.60 -6.86 -16.56
C ILE A 26 29.54 -8.07 -16.67
N ILE A 27 30.85 -7.88 -16.44
CA ILE A 27 31.82 -8.98 -16.48
C ILE A 27 31.46 -10.03 -15.43
N VAL A 28 31.27 -9.61 -14.16
CA VAL A 28 30.91 -10.53 -13.07
C VAL A 28 29.57 -11.22 -13.33
N GLY A 29 28.56 -10.48 -13.78
CA GLY A 29 27.25 -11.03 -14.13
C GLY A 29 27.32 -12.06 -15.27
N SER A 30 28.15 -11.80 -16.29
CA SER A 30 28.33 -12.73 -17.41
C SER A 30 29.08 -14.02 -17.03
N LEU A 31 30.03 -13.93 -16.10
CA LEU A 31 30.71 -15.11 -15.54
C LEU A 31 29.77 -15.95 -14.67
N TRP A 32 28.81 -15.30 -14.00
CA TRP A 32 27.83 -15.99 -13.17
C TRP A 32 26.77 -16.69 -14.02
N SER A 33 26.26 -16.04 -15.07
CA SER A 33 25.24 -16.63 -15.94
C SER A 33 25.75 -17.79 -16.80
N THR A 34 27.05 -17.80 -17.14
CA THR A 34 27.68 -18.92 -17.88
C THR A 34 28.03 -20.12 -17.00
N GLY A 35 27.71 -20.10 -15.70
CA GLY A 35 27.92 -21.23 -14.79
C GLY A 35 29.40 -21.57 -14.54
N ARG A 36 30.34 -20.70 -14.92
CA ARG A 36 31.79 -20.90 -14.73
C ARG A 36 32.26 -20.63 -13.29
N LEU A 37 31.39 -20.06 -12.46
CA LEU A 37 31.57 -19.93 -11.01
C LEU A 37 31.18 -21.23 -10.29
N ASN A 38 31.87 -22.33 -10.60
CA ASN A 38 31.81 -23.54 -9.79
C ASN A 38 32.70 -23.34 -8.54
N PRO A 39 32.35 -23.87 -7.35
CA PRO A 39 33.15 -23.67 -6.13
C PRO A 39 34.60 -24.16 -6.29
N THR A 40 34.85 -25.11 -7.19
CA THR A 40 36.18 -25.60 -7.57
C THR A 40 37.04 -24.53 -8.26
N ASN A 41 36.45 -23.71 -9.15
CA ASN A 41 37.17 -22.62 -9.85
C ASN A 41 37.45 -21.44 -8.90
N LEU A 42 36.56 -21.20 -7.93
CA LEU A 42 36.77 -20.23 -6.86
C LEU A 42 37.93 -20.63 -5.93
N MET A 43 38.07 -21.93 -5.64
CA MET A 43 39.23 -22.46 -4.93
C MET A 43 40.52 -22.35 -5.75
N GLN A 44 40.49 -22.64 -7.05
CA GLN A 44 41.66 -22.46 -7.93
C GLN A 44 42.09 -20.98 -8.05
N ILE A 45 41.15 -20.04 -8.18
CA ILE A 45 41.47 -18.60 -8.22
C ILE A 45 42.06 -18.14 -6.88
N ARG A 46 41.53 -18.64 -5.77
CA ARG A 46 42.06 -18.35 -4.43
C ARG A 46 43.45 -18.94 -4.22
N ALA A 47 43.69 -20.16 -4.71
CA ALA A 47 44.99 -20.82 -4.67
C ALA A 47 46.03 -20.08 -5.54
N LEU A 48 45.64 -19.61 -6.73
CA LEU A 48 46.48 -18.78 -7.60
C LEU A 48 46.88 -17.46 -6.93
N LEU A 49 45.93 -16.81 -6.24
CA LEU A 49 46.19 -15.58 -5.49
C LEU A 49 47.07 -15.79 -4.25
N GLN A 50 47.06 -17.00 -3.68
CA GLN A 50 47.94 -17.41 -2.58
C GLN A 50 49.31 -17.92 -3.04
N GLY A 51 49.57 -17.98 -4.35
CA GLY A 51 50.88 -18.35 -4.90
C GLY A 51 51.24 -19.83 -4.76
N SER A 52 50.27 -20.71 -4.50
CA SER A 52 50.47 -22.15 -4.53
C SER A 52 50.27 -22.67 -5.95
N ASP A 53 51.26 -23.40 -6.48
CA ASP A 53 51.25 -24.00 -7.81
C ASP A 53 49.99 -24.83 -8.06
N VAL A 54 49.34 -24.59 -9.21
CA VAL A 54 48.12 -25.30 -9.67
C VAL A 54 48.43 -26.72 -10.16
N THR A 55 49.70 -27.12 -10.16
CA THR A 55 50.17 -28.41 -10.67
C THR A 55 49.86 -29.58 -9.72
N ASP A 56 49.59 -29.34 -8.43
CA ASP A 56 49.33 -30.40 -7.44
C ASP A 56 47.86 -30.85 -7.35
N LEU A 57 46.98 -30.40 -8.26
CA LEU A 57 45.55 -30.78 -8.30
C LEU A 57 45.20 -31.72 -9.47
N VAL A 58 46.20 -32.31 -10.12
CA VAL A 58 45.99 -33.54 -10.88
C VAL A 58 46.27 -34.68 -9.90
N PRO A 59 45.30 -35.56 -9.60
CA PRO A 59 45.61 -36.78 -8.87
C PRO A 59 46.59 -37.59 -9.72
N ASP A 60 47.82 -37.76 -9.24
CA ASP A 60 48.71 -38.82 -9.73
C ASP A 60 48.02 -40.16 -9.47
N ASP A 61 47.44 -40.74 -10.53
CA ASP A 61 46.80 -42.06 -10.53
C ASP A 61 47.83 -43.18 -10.76
N ASP A 62 49.05 -43.00 -10.28
CA ASP A 62 50.17 -43.94 -10.44
C ASP A 62 50.94 -44.12 -9.13
N ALA A 63 50.25 -44.67 -8.12
CA ALA A 63 50.90 -45.35 -7.00
C ALA A 63 50.56 -46.85 -7.08
N PRO A 64 51.55 -47.76 -7.07
CA PRO A 64 51.31 -49.18 -7.26
C PRO A 64 50.49 -49.75 -6.09
N GLU A 65 49.37 -50.37 -6.42
CA GLU A 65 48.55 -51.21 -5.55
C GLU A 65 49.41 -52.30 -4.88
N GLN A 66 49.89 -52.02 -3.67
CA GLN A 66 50.26 -53.08 -2.74
C GLN A 66 48.99 -53.61 -2.11
N ASN A 67 48.57 -54.76 -2.64
CA ASN A 67 47.62 -55.69 -2.07
C ASN A 67 47.88 -55.94 -0.57
N ALA A 68 47.25 -55.14 0.28
CA ALA A 68 46.81 -55.56 1.59
C ALA A 68 45.29 -55.71 1.48
N GLY A 69 44.78 -56.95 1.50
CA GLY A 69 43.34 -57.17 1.65
C GLY A 69 42.83 -56.41 2.89
N PRO A 70 41.57 -55.94 2.92
CA PRO A 70 41.06 -55.16 4.04
C PRO A 70 41.34 -55.91 5.34
N ALA A 71 42.16 -55.34 6.22
CA ALA A 71 42.36 -55.90 7.55
C ALA A 71 40.98 -55.95 8.22
N GLU A 72 40.53 -57.15 8.59
CA GLU A 72 39.24 -57.29 9.27
C GLU A 72 39.30 -56.50 10.59
N PRO A 73 38.40 -55.52 10.79
CA PRO A 73 38.45 -54.66 11.96
C PRO A 73 38.27 -55.48 13.24
N SER A 74 39.10 -55.21 14.23
CA SER A 74 38.98 -55.84 15.53
C SER A 74 37.69 -55.40 16.24
N LEU A 75 37.14 -56.26 17.12
CA LEU A 75 35.90 -55.95 17.85
C LEU A 75 35.98 -54.61 18.62
N VAL A 76 37.15 -54.27 19.16
CA VAL A 76 37.38 -53.02 19.89
C VAL A 76 37.31 -51.80 18.97
N GLU A 77 37.82 -51.88 17.74
CA GLU A 77 37.74 -50.80 16.76
C GLU A 77 36.28 -50.57 16.32
N ILE A 78 35.49 -51.63 16.20
CA ILE A 78 34.05 -51.53 15.89
C ILE A 78 33.29 -50.81 17.02
N GLU A 79 33.58 -51.14 18.29
CA GLU A 79 32.96 -50.50 19.44
C GLU A 79 33.33 -49.01 19.54
N GLN A 80 34.60 -48.68 19.33
CA GLN A 80 35.06 -47.28 19.30
C GLN A 80 34.43 -46.49 18.15
N ALA A 81 34.36 -47.08 16.95
CA ALA A 81 33.71 -46.45 15.80
C ALA A 81 32.22 -46.18 16.09
N ARG A 82 31.50 -47.15 16.68
CA ARG A 82 30.10 -46.97 17.09
C ARG A 82 29.94 -45.87 18.13
N ALA A 83 30.81 -45.79 19.12
CA ALA A 83 30.76 -44.74 20.13
C ALA A 83 30.93 -43.34 19.53
N VAL A 84 31.89 -43.17 18.61
CA VAL A 84 32.12 -41.91 17.88
C VAL A 84 30.92 -41.56 17.00
N THR A 85 30.35 -42.54 16.28
CA THR A 85 29.16 -42.31 15.45
C THR A 85 27.97 -41.87 16.31
N MET A 86 27.70 -42.53 17.43
CA MET A 86 26.60 -42.18 18.33
C MET A 86 26.76 -40.76 18.89
N PHE A 87 27.97 -40.41 19.31
CA PHE A 87 28.28 -39.05 19.78
C PHE A 87 28.07 -37.99 18.68
N ASN A 88 28.52 -38.27 17.45
CA ASN A 88 28.31 -37.37 16.32
C ASN A 88 26.82 -37.23 15.96
N LEU A 89 26.04 -38.29 16.06
CA LEU A 89 24.58 -38.24 15.87
C LEU A 89 23.90 -37.41 16.95
N GLN A 90 24.33 -37.53 18.20
CA GLN A 90 23.81 -36.72 19.30
C GLN A 90 24.10 -35.23 19.06
N LYS A 91 25.35 -34.88 18.71
CA LYS A 91 25.73 -33.49 18.39
C LYS A 91 24.90 -32.91 17.25
N ARG A 92 24.71 -33.68 16.17
CA ARG A 92 23.83 -33.27 15.06
C ARG A 92 22.38 -33.07 15.51
N GLY A 93 21.88 -33.92 16.40
CA GLY A 93 20.55 -33.78 16.98
C GLY A 93 20.41 -32.49 17.79
N GLU A 94 21.41 -32.15 18.61
CA GLU A 94 21.48 -30.91 19.37
C GLU A 94 21.54 -29.68 18.46
N GLU A 95 22.38 -29.71 17.41
CA GLU A 95 22.50 -28.65 16.40
C GLU A 95 21.20 -28.44 15.63
N ILE A 96 20.52 -29.51 15.20
CA ILE A 96 19.23 -29.41 14.50
C ILE A 96 18.18 -28.80 15.43
N ASN A 97 18.16 -29.19 16.70
CA ASN A 97 17.23 -28.63 17.67
C ASN A 97 17.50 -27.14 17.93
N SER A 98 18.77 -26.72 18.05
CA SER A 98 19.10 -25.30 18.20
C SER A 98 18.70 -24.50 16.96
N LEU A 99 18.98 -25.01 15.75
CA LEU A 99 18.57 -24.37 14.50
C LEU A 99 17.05 -24.26 14.38
N TYR A 100 16.30 -25.28 14.81
CA TYR A 100 14.84 -25.22 14.84
C TYR A 100 14.31 -24.11 15.74
N VAL A 101 14.88 -23.97 16.95
CA VAL A 101 14.53 -22.90 17.89
C VAL A 101 14.87 -21.53 17.31
N ASP A 102 16.01 -21.40 16.64
CA ASP A 102 16.43 -20.15 16.00
C ASP A 102 15.49 -19.74 14.86
N VAL A 103 15.17 -20.68 13.96
CA VAL A 103 14.22 -20.42 12.86
C VAL A 103 12.84 -20.04 13.40
N ARG A 104 12.36 -20.71 14.46
CA ARG A 104 11.09 -20.36 15.13
C ARG A 104 11.13 -18.93 15.68
N ARG A 105 12.23 -18.56 16.34
CA ARG A 105 12.42 -17.21 16.90
C ARG A 105 12.43 -16.16 15.81
N GLU A 106 13.16 -16.38 14.72
CA GLU A 106 13.18 -15.47 13.56
C GLU A 106 11.79 -15.33 12.91
N GLN A 107 11.06 -16.44 12.73
CA GLN A 107 9.69 -16.39 12.21
C GLN A 107 8.77 -15.54 13.09
N HIS A 108 8.85 -15.70 14.41
CA HIS A 108 8.08 -14.88 15.35
C HIS A 108 8.46 -13.41 15.28
N GLU A 109 9.75 -13.10 15.18
CA GLU A 109 10.23 -11.73 15.06
C GLU A 109 9.75 -11.08 13.75
N VAL A 110 9.85 -11.78 12.62
CA VAL A 110 9.34 -11.31 11.33
C VAL A 110 7.83 -11.07 11.41
N ALA A 111 7.06 -12.00 11.98
CA ALA A 111 5.62 -11.84 12.14
C ALA A 111 5.26 -10.60 13.00
N GLN A 112 5.99 -10.37 14.09
CA GLN A 112 5.80 -9.18 14.93
C GLN A 112 6.16 -7.88 14.20
N ARG A 113 7.27 -7.86 13.46
CA ARG A 113 7.68 -6.71 12.66
C ARG A 113 6.66 -6.40 11.57
N THR A 114 6.19 -7.40 10.83
CA THR A 114 5.15 -7.23 9.81
C THR A 114 3.87 -6.68 10.42
N LYS A 115 3.40 -7.24 11.55
CA LYS A 115 2.21 -6.74 12.24
C LYS A 115 2.38 -5.27 12.65
N SER A 116 3.53 -4.91 13.23
CA SER A 116 3.81 -3.51 13.60
C SER A 116 3.86 -2.58 12.39
N LEU A 117 4.39 -3.04 11.25
CA LEU A 117 4.42 -2.24 10.02
C LEU A 117 3.01 -2.01 9.49
N THR A 118 2.20 -3.07 9.40
CA THR A 118 0.80 -2.95 8.98
C THR A 118 0.02 -1.97 9.84
N THR A 119 0.10 -2.10 11.18
CA THR A 119 -0.58 -1.16 12.10
C THR A 119 -0.12 0.29 11.90
N ARG A 120 1.19 0.52 11.67
CA ARG A 120 1.70 1.88 11.40
C ARG A 120 1.21 2.42 10.06
N SER A 121 1.18 1.58 9.02
CA SER A 121 0.66 1.94 7.72
C SER A 121 -0.83 2.29 7.78
N ASP A 122 -1.63 1.50 8.50
CA ASP A 122 -3.06 1.73 8.69
C ASP A 122 -3.29 3.07 9.42
N HIS A 123 -2.61 3.28 10.54
CA HIS A 123 -2.69 4.54 11.29
C HIS A 123 -2.21 5.75 10.47
N PHE A 124 -1.18 5.59 9.65
CA PHE A 124 -0.70 6.66 8.77
C PHE A 124 -1.73 6.98 7.68
N ASN A 125 -2.36 5.97 7.09
CA ASN A 125 -3.42 6.16 6.10
C ASN A 125 -4.65 6.85 6.73
N GLU A 126 -5.04 6.45 7.93
CA GLU A 126 -6.12 7.10 8.69
C GLU A 126 -5.79 8.57 8.94
N LEU A 127 -4.56 8.86 9.40
CA LEU A 127 -4.11 10.23 9.63
C LEU A 127 -4.09 11.06 8.33
N LEU A 128 -3.69 10.47 7.20
CA LEU A 128 -3.72 11.14 5.90
C LEU A 128 -5.15 11.47 5.47
N LEU A 129 -6.08 10.53 5.63
CA LEU A 129 -7.49 10.75 5.34
C LEU A 129 -8.08 11.85 6.23
N SER A 130 -7.87 11.77 7.55
CA SER A 130 -8.35 12.79 8.48
C SER A 130 -7.75 14.17 8.20
N THR A 131 -6.47 14.22 7.84
CA THR A 131 -5.78 15.48 7.48
C THR A 131 -6.35 16.06 6.20
N ARG A 132 -6.63 15.22 5.19
CA ARG A 132 -7.26 15.63 3.94
C ARG A 132 -8.67 16.17 4.18
N GLU A 133 -9.47 15.47 4.97
CA GLU A 133 -10.82 15.90 5.33
C GLU A 133 -10.81 17.24 6.08
N GLN A 134 -9.91 17.39 7.06
CA GLN A 134 -9.76 18.66 7.79
C GLN A 134 -9.28 19.79 6.87
N ALA A 135 -8.32 19.53 5.98
CA ALA A 135 -7.84 20.53 5.04
C ALA A 135 -8.93 20.96 4.05
N SER A 136 -9.72 20.01 3.55
CA SER A 136 -10.87 20.29 2.68
C SER A 136 -11.94 21.09 3.41
N ALA A 137 -12.28 20.70 4.65
CA ALA A 137 -13.25 21.42 5.47
C ALA A 137 -12.78 22.85 5.79
N ARG A 138 -11.49 23.04 6.10
CA ARG A 138 -10.89 24.37 6.28
C ARG A 138 -10.92 25.18 4.99
N GLY A 139 -10.57 24.59 3.85
CA GLY A 139 -10.63 25.27 2.56
C GLY A 139 -12.03 25.79 2.22
N VAL A 140 -13.09 25.01 2.49
CA VAL A 140 -14.48 25.47 2.31
C VAL A 140 -14.81 26.64 3.24
N VAL A 141 -14.37 26.57 4.49
CA VAL A 141 -14.58 27.66 5.47
C VAL A 141 -13.81 28.93 5.07
N ASP A 142 -12.58 28.80 4.59
CA ASP A 142 -11.75 29.93 4.16
C ASP A 142 -12.33 30.59 2.90
N VAL A 143 -12.78 29.81 1.93
CA VAL A 143 -13.47 30.33 0.74
C VAL A 143 -14.76 31.05 1.14
N ARG A 144 -15.59 30.45 2.00
CA ARG A 144 -16.80 31.10 2.52
C ARG A 144 -16.47 32.43 3.21
N THR A 145 -15.49 32.44 4.11
CA THR A 145 -15.06 33.64 4.83
C THR A 145 -14.52 34.70 3.88
N THR A 146 -13.83 34.28 2.82
CA THR A 146 -13.37 35.21 1.77
C THR A 146 -14.55 35.82 1.03
N LEU A 147 -15.52 35.00 0.60
CA LEU A 147 -16.75 35.47 -0.05
C LEU A 147 -17.57 36.41 0.85
N GLU A 148 -17.59 36.16 2.17
CA GLU A 148 -18.25 37.01 3.16
C GLU A 148 -17.59 38.39 3.30
N ASN A 149 -16.28 38.48 3.07
CA ASN A 149 -15.51 39.74 3.17
C ASN A 149 -15.43 40.52 1.84
N LEU A 150 -15.87 39.93 0.72
CA LEU A 150 -15.91 40.60 -0.57
C LEU A 150 -17.15 41.49 -0.70
N GLU A 151 -17.08 42.46 -1.61
CA GLU A 151 -18.28 43.21 -1.99
C GLU A 151 -19.30 42.26 -2.67
N PRO A 152 -20.62 42.46 -2.46
CA PRO A 152 -21.65 41.57 -3.00
C PRO A 152 -21.56 41.31 -4.51
N SER A 153 -21.19 42.33 -5.29
CA SER A 153 -21.01 42.24 -6.75
C SER A 153 -19.84 41.32 -7.14
N GLN A 154 -18.71 41.42 -6.43
CA GLN A 154 -17.53 40.57 -6.65
C GLN A 154 -17.78 39.13 -6.21
N ALA A 155 -18.48 38.96 -5.09
CA ALA A 155 -18.87 37.64 -4.59
C ALA A 155 -19.82 36.93 -5.58
N LYS A 156 -20.76 37.65 -6.20
CA LYS A 156 -21.61 37.13 -7.28
C LYS A 156 -20.76 36.60 -8.45
N ASP A 157 -19.83 37.40 -8.96
CA ASP A 157 -18.98 36.99 -10.09
C ASP A 157 -18.18 35.72 -9.78
N GLN A 158 -17.65 35.63 -8.56
CA GLN A 158 -16.90 34.45 -8.11
C GLN A 158 -17.80 33.21 -7.95
N ILE A 159 -19.02 33.38 -7.44
CA ILE A 159 -20.01 32.30 -7.33
C ILE A 159 -20.42 31.81 -8.73
N MET A 160 -20.62 32.73 -9.66
CA MET A 160 -20.96 32.40 -11.06
C MET A 160 -19.85 31.60 -11.74
N LEU A 161 -18.58 31.90 -11.45
CA LEU A 161 -17.46 31.10 -11.93
C LEU A 161 -17.51 29.67 -11.35
N MET A 162 -17.78 29.54 -10.05
CA MET A 162 -17.88 28.23 -9.40
C MET A 162 -19.05 27.39 -9.94
N ILE A 163 -20.19 28.00 -10.26
CA ILE A 163 -21.33 27.34 -10.90
C ILE A 163 -20.94 26.84 -12.29
N LYS A 164 -20.28 27.68 -13.09
CA LYS A 164 -19.77 27.30 -14.42
C LYS A 164 -18.76 26.16 -14.37
N ASP A 165 -17.97 26.08 -13.30
CA ASP A 165 -17.03 24.99 -13.03
C ASP A 165 -17.71 23.71 -12.49
N GLY A 166 -19.04 23.68 -12.38
CA GLY A 166 -19.82 22.54 -11.90
C GLY A 166 -19.80 22.35 -10.38
N ARG A 167 -19.35 23.36 -9.62
CA ARG A 167 -19.21 23.32 -8.14
C ARG A 167 -20.45 23.85 -7.42
N GLU A 168 -21.63 23.65 -8.00
CA GLU A 168 -22.91 24.17 -7.49
C GLU A 168 -23.23 23.68 -6.07
N ASN A 169 -22.95 22.41 -5.78
CA ASN A 169 -23.21 21.81 -4.47
C ASN A 169 -22.37 22.45 -3.35
N GLU A 170 -21.12 22.81 -3.65
CA GLU A 170 -20.25 23.52 -2.72
C GLU A 170 -20.76 24.95 -2.47
N VAL A 171 -21.20 25.64 -3.52
CA VAL A 171 -21.80 26.98 -3.43
C VAL A 171 -23.03 26.97 -2.53
N VAL A 172 -23.97 26.04 -2.75
CA VAL A 172 -25.18 25.86 -1.93
C VAL A 172 -24.81 25.62 -0.47
N GLY A 173 -23.84 24.72 -0.22
CA GLY A 173 -23.37 24.42 1.14
C GLY A 173 -22.73 25.62 1.83
N MET A 174 -21.94 26.43 1.12
CA MET A 174 -21.32 27.65 1.63
C MET A 174 -22.37 28.73 1.93
N LEU A 175 -23.23 29.06 0.96
CA LEU A 175 -24.28 30.07 1.11
C LEU A 175 -25.24 29.75 2.27
N ARG A 176 -25.58 28.47 2.47
CA ARG A 176 -26.45 28.07 3.59
C ARG A 176 -25.84 28.39 4.96
N LYS A 177 -24.50 28.28 5.07
CA LYS A 177 -23.74 28.52 6.30
C LYS A 177 -23.24 29.97 6.46
N MET A 178 -23.54 30.85 5.50
CA MET A 178 -23.22 32.28 5.57
C MET A 178 -24.22 33.05 6.43
N ALA A 179 -23.80 34.22 6.92
CA ALA A 179 -24.68 35.17 7.59
C ALA A 179 -25.83 35.63 6.65
N VAL A 180 -27.04 35.79 7.20
CA VAL A 180 -28.27 35.98 6.43
C VAL A 180 -28.26 37.31 5.66
N ASP A 181 -27.73 38.36 6.28
CA ASP A 181 -27.55 39.70 5.73
C ASP A 181 -26.59 39.72 4.54
N ILE A 182 -25.42 39.10 4.69
CA ILE A 182 -24.40 39.00 3.62
C ILE A 182 -24.95 38.15 2.47
N ARG A 183 -25.57 37.01 2.77
CA ARG A 183 -26.22 36.17 1.75
C ARG A 183 -27.30 36.93 0.98
N ALA A 184 -28.15 37.68 1.68
CA ALA A 184 -29.20 38.48 1.03
C ALA A 184 -28.61 39.57 0.12
N GLY A 185 -27.53 40.23 0.56
CA GLY A 185 -26.80 41.20 -0.24
C GLY A 185 -26.24 40.59 -1.53
N ILE A 186 -25.60 39.42 -1.44
CA ILE A 186 -25.07 38.70 -2.60
C ILE A 186 -26.20 38.29 -3.55
N LEU A 187 -27.28 37.70 -3.04
CA LEU A 187 -28.41 37.25 -3.86
C LEU A 187 -29.14 38.41 -4.55
N ALA A 188 -29.15 39.61 -3.96
CA ALA A 188 -29.74 40.79 -4.58
C ALA A 188 -28.98 41.26 -5.83
N GLU A 189 -27.68 40.96 -5.95
CA GLU A 189 -26.85 41.34 -7.11
C GLU A 189 -27.04 40.42 -8.33
N PHE A 190 -27.76 39.31 -8.20
CA PHE A 190 -28.10 38.39 -9.30
C PHE A 190 -29.25 38.90 -10.18
N VAL A 191 -29.28 40.21 -10.45
CA VAL A 191 -30.26 40.81 -11.36
C VAL A 191 -30.06 40.28 -12.78
N GLY A 192 -31.12 39.73 -13.38
CA GLY A 192 -31.11 39.18 -14.75
C GLY A 192 -30.69 37.70 -14.87
N GLN A 193 -30.37 37.04 -13.75
CA GLN A 193 -29.97 35.62 -13.67
C GLN A 193 -30.89 34.84 -12.71
N GLU A 194 -32.20 35.06 -12.85
CA GLU A 194 -33.21 34.56 -11.90
C GLU A 194 -33.30 33.03 -11.86
N THR A 195 -32.98 32.34 -12.96
CA THR A 195 -33.01 30.87 -13.03
C THR A 195 -31.94 30.23 -12.15
N GLU A 196 -30.73 30.77 -12.15
CA GLU A 196 -29.60 30.23 -11.38
C GLU A 196 -29.80 30.45 -9.88
N VAL A 197 -30.39 31.59 -9.50
CA VAL A 197 -30.78 31.88 -8.12
C VAL A 197 -31.92 30.97 -7.66
N ALA A 198 -32.94 30.77 -8.50
CA ALA A 198 -34.07 29.90 -8.17
C ALA A 198 -33.59 28.46 -7.91
N ASP A 199 -32.68 27.93 -8.74
CA ASP A 199 -32.09 26.60 -8.57
C ASP A 199 -31.30 26.49 -7.25
N ILE A 200 -30.51 27.52 -6.91
CA ILE A 200 -29.75 27.55 -5.64
C ILE A 200 -30.72 27.60 -4.44
N LEU A 201 -31.77 28.41 -4.50
CA LEU A 201 -32.77 28.53 -3.43
C LEU A 201 -33.58 27.23 -3.27
N GLU A 202 -33.99 26.60 -4.36
CA GLU A 202 -34.71 25.32 -4.36
C GLU A 202 -33.85 24.20 -3.75
N ARG A 203 -32.57 24.13 -4.13
CA ARG A 203 -31.61 23.18 -3.55
C ARG A 203 -31.35 23.43 -2.06
N MET A 204 -31.23 24.68 -1.64
CA MET A 204 -31.14 25.02 -0.22
C MET A 204 -32.40 24.60 0.55
N ALA A 205 -33.59 24.79 -0.04
CA ALA A 205 -34.87 24.42 0.57
C ALA A 205 -35.04 22.90 0.70
N ARG A 206 -34.56 22.12 -0.27
CA ARG A 206 -34.57 20.64 -0.25
C ARG A 206 -33.52 20.03 0.68
N GLY A 207 -32.55 20.81 1.17
CA GLY A 207 -31.46 20.30 2.00
C GLY A 207 -30.35 19.57 1.22
N THR A 208 -30.40 19.60 -0.10
CA THR A 208 -29.34 19.09 -0.99
C THR A 208 -28.10 19.99 -0.89
N PRO A 209 -26.86 19.46 -0.88
CA PRO A 209 -26.46 18.09 -1.21
C PRO A 209 -26.43 17.09 -0.03
N GLU A 210 -26.65 17.53 1.21
CA GLU A 210 -26.54 16.65 2.38
C GLU A 210 -27.65 15.57 2.40
N ALA A 211 -28.87 15.93 1.99
CA ALA A 211 -29.97 14.98 1.86
C ALA A 211 -29.70 13.89 0.81
N ASP A 212 -29.19 14.27 -0.37
CA ASP A 212 -28.89 13.34 -1.47
C ASP A 212 -27.80 12.34 -1.08
N LEU A 213 -26.76 12.79 -0.37
CA LEU A 213 -25.69 11.91 0.12
C LEU A 213 -26.18 10.89 1.15
N VAL A 214 -27.16 11.28 1.98
CA VAL A 214 -27.78 10.38 2.96
C VAL A 214 -28.64 9.34 2.24
N ASP A 215 -29.42 9.75 1.23
CA ASP A 215 -30.25 8.84 0.44
C ASP A 215 -29.41 7.87 -0.41
N GLU A 216 -28.29 8.34 -0.99
CA GLU A 216 -27.35 7.51 -1.76
C GLU A 216 -26.59 6.49 -0.88
N THR A 217 -26.27 6.84 0.37
CA THR A 217 -25.55 5.94 1.29
C THR A 217 -26.48 4.98 2.04
N LEU A 218 -27.72 5.40 2.35
CA LEU A 218 -28.71 4.56 3.03
C LEU A 218 -29.54 3.71 2.06
N GLY A 219 -29.85 4.20 0.86
CA GLY A 219 -30.64 3.48 -0.14
C GLY A 219 -30.12 2.07 -0.43
N PRO A 220 -28.83 1.88 -0.76
CA PRO A 220 -28.26 0.56 -1.04
C PRO A 220 -28.17 -0.35 0.20
N ARG A 221 -27.92 0.20 1.39
CA ARG A 221 -27.84 -0.59 2.64
C ARG A 221 -29.21 -1.04 3.12
N VAL A 222 -30.24 -0.20 2.99
CA VAL A 222 -31.62 -0.55 3.32
C VAL A 222 -32.16 -1.57 2.33
N VAL A 223 -31.84 -1.45 1.04
CA VAL A 223 -32.22 -2.46 0.03
C VAL A 223 -31.50 -3.79 0.25
N MET A 224 -30.22 -3.81 0.66
CA MET A 224 -29.54 -5.05 1.04
C MET A 224 -30.15 -5.69 2.30
N MET A 225 -30.45 -4.91 3.35
CA MET A 225 -31.10 -5.46 4.54
C MET A 225 -32.51 -5.97 4.26
N LEU A 226 -33.27 -5.29 3.40
CA LEU A 226 -34.62 -5.74 3.00
C LEU A 226 -34.57 -6.97 2.08
N GLY A 227 -33.57 -7.08 1.21
CA GLY A 227 -33.35 -8.26 0.35
C GLY A 227 -32.85 -9.48 1.14
N GLU A 228 -32.06 -9.30 2.19
CA GLU A 228 -31.66 -10.39 3.10
C GLU A 228 -32.81 -10.83 4.03
N LEU A 229 -33.73 -9.92 4.37
CA LEU A 229 -34.91 -10.23 5.18
C LEU A 229 -36.05 -10.91 4.39
N GLU A 230 -35.98 -10.95 3.06
CA GLU A 230 -36.99 -11.63 2.23
C GLU A 230 -36.82 -13.16 2.23
N ASN A 231 -35.68 -13.69 2.72
CA ASN A 231 -35.37 -15.12 2.67
C ASN A 231 -35.34 -15.84 4.03
N ASP A 232 -35.64 -15.18 5.16
CA ASP A 232 -35.50 -15.82 6.48
C ASP A 232 -36.63 -15.51 7.48
N GLY A 233 -37.60 -16.41 7.54
CA GLY A 233 -38.39 -16.75 8.72
C GLY A 233 -39.30 -15.68 9.39
N PRO A 234 -40.06 -16.08 10.43
CA PRO A 234 -41.09 -15.27 11.09
C PRO A 234 -40.59 -14.02 11.83
N GLN A 235 -39.27 -13.78 11.88
CA GLN A 235 -38.68 -12.56 12.43
C GLN A 235 -38.73 -11.39 11.44
N ALA A 236 -38.70 -11.68 10.13
CA ALA A 236 -38.83 -10.69 9.07
C ALA A 236 -40.16 -9.92 9.14
N THR A 237 -41.25 -10.58 9.55
CA THR A 237 -42.57 -9.94 9.68
C THR A 237 -42.64 -8.91 10.82
N LYS A 238 -41.88 -9.11 11.90
CA LYS A 238 -41.81 -8.13 13.01
C LYS A 238 -40.98 -6.91 12.64
N ILE A 239 -39.87 -7.12 11.92
CA ILE A 239 -39.01 -6.02 11.47
C ILE A 239 -39.70 -5.21 10.38
N ARG A 240 -40.42 -5.86 9.45
CA ARG A 240 -41.22 -5.18 8.42
C ARG A 240 -42.31 -4.30 9.02
N ARG A 241 -43.04 -4.79 10.04
CA ARG A 241 -44.04 -4.00 10.76
C ARG A 241 -43.45 -2.79 11.48
N PHE A 242 -42.25 -2.91 12.04
CA PHE A 242 -41.54 -1.82 12.69
C PHE A 242 -41.05 -0.76 11.69
N LEU A 243 -40.60 -1.19 10.51
CA LEU A 243 -40.18 -0.30 9.43
C LEU A 243 -41.38 0.41 8.77
N ASP A 244 -42.51 -0.27 8.60
CA ASP A 244 -43.77 0.31 8.11
C ASP A 244 -44.34 1.35 9.09
N GLU A 245 -44.13 1.19 10.41
CA GLU A 245 -44.47 2.19 11.43
C GLU A 245 -43.53 3.42 11.42
N LEU A 246 -42.26 3.24 11.06
CA LEU A 246 -41.26 4.32 11.00
C LEU A 246 -41.30 5.12 9.68
N PHE A 247 -41.70 4.49 8.57
CA PHE A 247 -41.66 5.11 7.23
C PHE A 247 -42.92 4.81 6.42
N PRO A 248 -44.09 5.41 6.75
CA PRO A 248 -45.38 5.06 6.14
C PRO A 248 -45.55 5.42 4.65
N GLN A 249 -44.60 6.14 4.03
CA GLN A 249 -44.75 6.65 2.66
C GLN A 249 -44.13 5.76 1.55
N THR A 250 -43.42 4.68 1.87
CA THR A 250 -42.73 3.86 0.87
C THR A 250 -43.56 2.70 0.32
N ALA A 251 -44.73 2.39 0.91
CA ALA A 251 -45.56 1.24 0.54
C ALA A 251 -46.50 1.46 -0.67
N ALA A 252 -46.60 2.68 -1.23
CA ALA A 252 -47.58 2.99 -2.27
C ALA A 252 -47.08 2.87 -3.72
N VAL A 253 -45.81 2.55 -3.96
CA VAL A 253 -45.25 2.44 -5.33
C VAL A 253 -44.90 0.99 -5.62
N GLY A 254 -45.91 0.18 -5.93
CA GLY A 254 -45.64 -1.25 -6.14
C GLY A 254 -46.74 -2.16 -6.64
N THR A 255 -47.86 -1.68 -7.19
CA THR A 255 -48.79 -2.55 -7.94
C THR A 255 -49.54 -1.78 -9.03
N GLY A 256 -49.02 -1.81 -10.25
CA GLY A 256 -49.70 -1.38 -11.48
C GLY A 256 -48.92 -1.95 -12.67
N SER A 257 -49.09 -3.23 -12.98
CA SER A 257 -50.05 -3.75 -13.96
C SER A 257 -49.72 -3.30 -15.40
N THR A 258 -48.86 -4.08 -16.05
CA THR A 258 -48.79 -4.22 -17.51
C THR A 258 -50.09 -4.84 -18.06
N PRO A 259 -50.49 -4.43 -19.27
CA PRO A 259 -50.85 -5.39 -20.32
C PRO A 259 -49.71 -5.54 -21.34
#